data_AF-A0ABD7F800-F1
#
_entry.id   AF-A0ABD7F800-F1
#
_cell.length_a   1.000
_cell.length_b   1.000
_cell.length_c   1.000
_cell.angle_alpha   90.00
_cell.angle_beta   90.00
_cell.angle_gamma   90.00
#
_symmetry.space_group_name_H-M   'P 1'
#
loop_
_entity.id
_entity.type
_entity.pdbx_description
1 polymer ?
#
loop_
_entity_poly.entity_id
_entity_poly.type
_entity_poly.pdbx_seq_one_letter_code
_entity_poly.pdbx_strand_id
1 'polypeptide(L)'
;MASSALIFGILINVAILLVFFRFLMQLTGVSPYNPVVLSTVKATKIVDIFSRIFPTVAKGRVNLAALALLIVLYLLKIFGVMYLSGAMPNSPIHLLILTFVTMIQDLIRFCRYLIFATIILSWVVMFTQSRSPYIEVIQELAEPLLAPFRRLLPNMGMIDLSPIIAFLALYIAEILMNEVAKILLTGL
;
A
#
# COMPACT_ATOMS: atom_id res chain seq x y z
N MET A 1 5.92 17.96 22.82
CA MET A 1 5.40 18.24 21.46
C MET A 1 5.93 17.25 20.42
N ALA A 2 7.24 17.00 20.31
CA ALA A 2 7.78 16.00 19.37
C ALA A 2 7.27 14.56 19.62
N SER A 3 7.28 14.08 20.88
CA SER A 3 6.82 12.72 21.21
C SER A 3 5.33 12.49 20.92
N SER A 4 4.49 13.51 21.11
CA SER A 4 3.05 13.44 20.79
C SER A 4 2.80 13.34 19.28
N ALA A 5 3.56 14.08 18.47
CA ALA A 5 3.47 13.99 17.00
C ALA A 5 3.88 12.61 16.49
N LEU A 6 4.94 12.01 17.06
CA LEU A 6 5.38 10.66 16.72
C LEU A 6 4.33 9.60 17.06
N ILE A 7 3.78 9.63 18.28
CA ILE A 7 2.75 8.68 18.71
C ILE A 7 1.51 8.80 17.81
N PHE A 8 1.06 10.03 17.54
CA PHE A 8 -0.04 10.28 16.61
C PHE A 8 0.24 9.72 15.22
N GLY A 9 1.43 10.00 14.68
CA GLY A 9 1.86 9.50 13.37
C GLY A 9 1.85 7.97 13.30
N ILE A 10 2.35 7.28 14.32
CA ILE A 10 2.34 5.81 14.39
C ILE A 10 0.90 5.28 14.41
N LEU A 11 0.02 5.84 15.25
CA LEU A 11 -1.37 5.39 15.35
C LEU A 11 -2.11 5.54 14.01
N ILE A 12 -1.98 6.70 13.35
CA ILE A 12 -2.61 6.91 12.05
C ILE A 12 -1.96 6.04 10.96
N ASN A 13 -0.64 5.80 11.00
CA ASN A 13 0.01 4.88 10.06
C ASN A 13 -0.52 3.46 10.17
N VAL A 14 -0.81 2.96 11.38
CA VAL A 14 -1.43 1.64 11.56
C VAL A 14 -2.83 1.62 10.94
N ALA A 15 -3.64 2.66 11.16
CA ALA A 15 -4.96 2.77 10.54
C ALA A 15 -4.88 2.82 9.01
N ILE A 16 -3.97 3.61 8.46
CA ILE A 16 -3.68 3.67 7.01
C ILE A 16 -3.30 2.30 6.51
N LEU A 17 -2.35 1.61 7.15
CA LEU A 17 -1.88 0.28 6.72
C LEU A 17 -3.03 -0.73 6.65
N LEU A 18 -3.91 -0.75 7.65
CA LEU A 18 -5.06 -1.67 7.68
C LEU A 18 -6.06 -1.38 6.56
N VAL A 19 -6.43 -0.12 6.36
CA VAL A 19 -7.36 0.29 5.29
C VAL A 19 -6.74 0.08 3.91
N PHE A 20 -5.45 0.35 3.78
CA PHE A 20 -4.70 0.17 2.56
C PHE A 20 -4.59 -1.30 2.18
N PHE A 21 -4.27 -2.16 3.14
CA PHE A 21 -4.24 -3.60 2.95
C PHE A 21 -5.62 -4.14 2.54
N ARG A 22 -6.71 -3.67 3.18
CA ARG A 22 -8.08 -3.99 2.75
C ARG A 22 -8.34 -3.58 1.30
N PHE A 23 -7.96 -2.36 0.93
CA PHE A 23 -8.12 -1.85 -0.43
C PHE A 23 -7.37 -2.72 -1.43
N LEU A 24 -6.11 -3.08 -1.16
CA LEU A 24 -5.30 -3.90 -2.05
C LEU A 24 -5.82 -5.34 -2.21
N MET A 25 -6.28 -5.98 -1.12
CA MET A 25 -6.86 -7.31 -1.21
C MET A 25 -8.12 -7.34 -2.08
N GLN A 26 -8.96 -6.30 -1.97
CA GLN A 26 -10.13 -6.17 -2.83
C GLN A 26 -9.74 -5.87 -4.30
N LEU A 27 -8.73 -5.03 -4.50
CA LEU A 27 -8.23 -4.64 -5.83
C LEU A 27 -7.66 -5.83 -6.61
N THR A 28 -6.86 -6.65 -5.93
CA THR A 28 -6.22 -7.85 -6.50
C THR A 28 -7.18 -9.03 -6.58
N GLY A 29 -8.30 -9.00 -5.84
CA GLY A 29 -9.31 -10.04 -5.86
C GLY A 29 -8.93 -11.27 -5.03
N VAL A 30 -8.20 -11.06 -3.93
CA VAL A 30 -7.84 -12.13 -2.96
C VAL A 30 -9.11 -12.82 -2.48
N SER A 31 -9.06 -14.15 -2.33
CA SER A 31 -10.22 -14.95 -1.93
C SER A 31 -10.89 -14.41 -0.65
N PRO A 32 -12.19 -14.02 -0.69
CA PRO A 32 -12.90 -13.50 0.49
C PRO A 32 -12.99 -14.48 1.67
N TYR A 33 -12.78 -15.77 1.40
CA TYR A 33 -12.84 -16.83 2.41
C TYR A 33 -11.51 -17.01 3.16
N ASN A 34 -10.43 -16.37 2.73
CA ASN A 34 -9.14 -16.46 3.42
C ASN A 34 -9.24 -15.80 4.81
N PRO A 35 -8.77 -16.47 5.89
CA PRO A 35 -8.86 -15.95 7.26
C PRO A 35 -8.17 -14.59 7.45
N VAL A 36 -7.14 -14.28 6.65
CA VAL A 36 -6.46 -12.99 6.67
C VAL A 36 -7.38 -11.89 6.16
N VAL A 37 -8.05 -12.12 5.02
CA VAL A 37 -9.03 -11.19 4.45
C VAL A 37 -10.16 -10.93 5.45
N LEU A 38 -10.71 -11.99 6.05
CA LEU A 38 -11.76 -11.88 7.06
C LEU A 38 -11.30 -11.06 8.27
N SER A 39 -10.06 -11.26 8.73
CA SER A 39 -9.49 -10.52 9.85
C SER A 39 -9.32 -9.03 9.52
N THR A 40 -8.83 -8.70 8.33
CA THR A 40 -8.68 -7.30 7.91
C THR A 40 -10.04 -6.62 7.73
N VAL A 41 -11.03 -7.28 7.11
CA VAL A 41 -12.38 -6.72 6.97
C VAL A 41 -12.99 -6.44 8.34
N LYS A 42 -12.82 -7.36 9.31
CA LYS A 42 -13.24 -7.15 10.70
C LYS A 42 -12.52 -5.97 11.38
N ALA A 43 -11.22 -5.80 11.15
CA ALA A 43 -10.44 -4.71 11.70
C ALA A 43 -10.78 -3.34 11.09
N THR A 44 -11.30 -3.33 9.85
CA THR A 44 -11.55 -2.12 9.06
C THR A 44 -13.03 -1.88 8.80
N LYS A 45 -13.93 -2.35 9.69
CA LYS A 45 -15.39 -2.13 9.58
C LYS A 45 -15.80 -0.69 9.33
N ILE A 46 -14.97 0.28 9.73
CA ILE A 46 -15.19 1.69 9.45
C ILE A 46 -15.34 1.97 7.95
N VAL A 47 -14.63 1.25 7.08
CA VAL A 47 -14.75 1.39 5.62
C VAL A 47 -16.17 1.05 5.16
N ASP A 48 -16.84 0.07 5.78
CA ASP A 48 -18.21 -0.33 5.42
C ASP A 48 -19.25 0.77 5.71
N ILE A 49 -18.97 1.64 6.68
CA ILE A 49 -19.80 2.80 6.95
C ILE A 49 -19.73 3.79 5.77
N PHE A 50 -18.52 4.01 5.24
CA PHE A 50 -18.30 4.87 4.07
C PHE A 50 -18.81 4.23 2.76
N SER A 51 -18.90 2.91 2.69
CA SER A 51 -19.49 2.18 1.54
C SER A 51 -20.97 2.51 1.31
N ARG A 52 -21.65 3.14 2.28
CA ARG A 52 -23.02 3.64 2.09
C ARG A 52 -23.08 4.88 1.18
N ILE A 53 -21.99 5.63 1.12
CA ILE A 53 -21.88 6.89 0.36
C ILE A 53 -21.21 6.63 -0.99
N PHE A 54 -20.20 5.77 -1.02
CA PHE A 54 -19.39 5.53 -2.21
C PHE A 54 -19.65 4.14 -2.81
N PRO A 55 -19.90 4.04 -4.13
CA PRO A 55 -20.11 2.75 -4.78
C PRO A 55 -18.80 1.98 -4.95
N THR A 56 -18.88 0.65 -5.06
CA THR A 56 -17.78 -0.18 -5.53
C THR A 56 -17.79 -0.24 -7.06
N VAL A 57 -16.64 0.03 -7.68
CA VAL A 57 -16.49 0.14 -9.14
C VAL A 57 -15.61 -1.00 -9.66
N ALA A 58 -15.46 -1.11 -10.98
CA ALA A 58 -14.63 -2.12 -11.66
C ALA A 58 -15.03 -3.56 -11.30
N LYS A 59 -16.33 -3.88 -11.51
CA LYS A 59 -16.91 -5.20 -11.20
C LYS A 59 -16.71 -5.62 -9.73
N GLY A 60 -16.70 -4.65 -8.82
CA GLY A 60 -16.53 -4.88 -7.38
C GLY A 60 -15.09 -4.93 -6.87
N ARG A 61 -14.07 -4.78 -7.74
CA ARG A 61 -12.65 -4.82 -7.35
C ARG A 61 -12.16 -3.52 -6.72
N VAL A 62 -12.70 -2.37 -7.14
CA VAL A 62 -12.26 -1.06 -6.62
C VAL A 62 -13.28 -0.54 -5.62
N ASN A 63 -12.87 -0.46 -4.35
CA ASN A 63 -13.68 0.12 -3.30
C ASN A 63 -13.38 1.61 -3.14
N LEU A 64 -14.26 2.46 -3.69
CA LEU A 64 -14.11 3.91 -3.59
C LEU A 64 -14.22 4.41 -2.15
N ALA A 65 -14.96 3.72 -1.28
CA ALA A 65 -15.04 4.09 0.14
C ALA A 65 -13.69 3.91 0.84
N ALA A 66 -12.98 2.81 0.54
CA ALA A 66 -11.65 2.58 1.08
C ALA A 66 -10.64 3.62 0.57
N LEU A 67 -10.70 3.98 -0.72
CA LEU A 67 -9.85 5.00 -1.30
C LEU A 67 -10.13 6.39 -0.71
N ALA A 68 -11.40 6.77 -0.58
CA ALA A 68 -11.78 8.03 0.04
C ALA A 68 -11.32 8.09 1.51
N LEU A 69 -11.50 7.00 2.26
CA LEU A 69 -11.03 6.92 3.64
C LEU A 69 -9.50 7.02 3.73
N LEU A 70 -8.75 6.40 2.81
CA LEU A 70 -7.30 6.54 2.74
C LEU A 70 -6.89 8.00 2.56
N ILE A 71 -7.51 8.72 1.62
CA ILE A 71 -7.23 10.14 1.38
C ILE A 71 -7.47 10.95 2.66
N VAL A 72 -8.61 10.73 3.33
CA VAL A 72 -8.94 11.40 4.60
C VAL A 72 -7.92 11.08 5.69
N LEU A 73 -7.51 9.81 5.82
CA LEU A 73 -6.52 9.41 6.82
C LEU A 73 -5.13 10.00 6.55
N TYR A 74 -4.71 10.11 5.29
CA TYR A 74 -3.45 10.76 4.94
C TYR A 74 -3.49 12.28 5.19
N LEU A 75 -4.62 12.94 4.86
CA LEU A 75 -4.83 14.36 5.18
C LEU A 75 -4.73 14.58 6.70
N LEU A 76 -5.42 13.75 7.48
CA LEU A 76 -5.40 13.79 8.93
C LEU A 76 -3.99 13.54 9.49
N LYS A 77 -3.26 12.57 8.92
CA LYS A 77 -1.86 12.27 9.28
C LYS A 77 -0.98 13.49 9.09
N ILE A 78 -0.95 14.05 7.88
CA ILE A 78 -0.05 15.16 7.55
C ILE A 78 -0.40 16.39 8.38
N PHE A 79 -1.68 16.77 8.40
CA PHE A 79 -2.13 17.92 9.17
C PHE A 79 -1.84 17.76 10.67
N GLY A 80 -2.21 16.61 11.25
CA GLY A 80 -2.04 16.36 12.68
C GLY A 80 -0.57 16.28 13.10
N VAL A 81 0.29 15.65 12.30
CA VAL A 81 1.74 15.61 12.57
C VAL A 81 2.34 17.02 12.50
N MET A 82 1.98 17.83 11.50
CA MET A 82 2.47 19.21 11.39
C MET A 82 2.03 20.03 12.60
N TYR A 83 0.74 20.03 12.91
CA TYR A 83 0.16 20.79 14.02
C TYR A 83 0.80 20.41 15.37
N LEU A 84 0.93 19.12 15.66
CA LEU A 84 1.54 18.63 16.91
C LEU A 84 3.06 18.88 17.00
N SER A 85 3.70 19.10 15.86
CA SER A 85 5.11 19.50 15.77
C SER A 85 5.31 21.01 15.84
N GLY A 86 4.23 21.80 15.97
CA GLY A 86 4.28 23.26 15.98
C GLY A 86 4.46 23.89 14.60
N ALA A 87 4.29 23.12 13.53
CA ALA A 87 4.32 23.60 12.16
C ALA A 87 2.88 23.81 11.64
N MET A 88 2.70 24.78 10.76
CA MET A 88 1.45 24.95 10.01
C MET A 88 1.70 24.74 8.52
N PRO A 89 0.72 24.19 7.78
CA PRO A 89 0.82 24.12 6.32
C PRO A 89 0.92 25.52 5.73
N ASN A 90 1.87 25.72 4.81
CA ASN A 90 2.04 26.99 4.10
C ASN A 90 0.79 27.37 3.30
N SER A 91 0.12 26.38 2.69
CA SER A 91 -1.17 26.55 2.03
C SER A 91 -1.99 25.25 2.00
N PRO A 92 -3.33 25.34 1.83
CA PRO A 92 -4.17 24.16 1.62
C PRO A 92 -3.77 23.34 0.38
N ILE A 93 -3.31 24.01 -0.68
CA ILE A 93 -2.89 23.37 -1.93
C ILE A 93 -1.61 22.55 -1.69
N HIS A 94 -0.66 23.10 -0.94
CA HIS A 94 0.57 22.40 -0.57
C HIS A 94 0.24 21.12 0.23
N LEU A 95 -0.71 21.18 1.15
CA LEU A 95 -1.15 20.03 1.94
C LEU A 95 -1.78 18.93 1.08
N LEU A 96 -2.62 19.31 0.11
CA LEU A 96 -3.23 18.35 -0.81
C LEU A 96 -2.16 17.66 -1.67
N ILE A 97 -1.23 18.43 -2.23
CA ILE A 97 -0.16 17.88 -3.07
C ILE A 97 0.74 16.95 -2.26
N LEU A 98 1.16 17.37 -1.06
CA LEU A 98 1.93 16.53 -0.15
C LEU A 98 1.20 15.22 0.20
N THR A 99 -0.12 15.28 0.35
CA THR A 99 -0.94 14.09 0.62
C THR A 99 -0.89 13.10 -0.54
N PHE A 100 -1.12 13.54 -1.77
CA PHE A 100 -1.08 12.64 -2.93
C PHE A 100 0.33 12.11 -3.17
N VAL A 101 1.35 12.95 -3.06
CA VAL A 101 2.76 12.56 -3.23
C VAL A 101 3.14 11.47 -2.21
N THR A 102 2.85 11.68 -0.92
CA THR A 102 3.18 10.71 0.12
C THR A 102 2.38 9.41 -0.03
N MET A 103 1.11 9.47 -0.43
CA MET A 103 0.29 8.28 -0.69
C MET A 103 0.86 7.43 -1.83
N ILE A 104 1.35 8.06 -2.92
CA ILE A 104 1.99 7.35 -4.04
C ILE A 104 3.34 6.75 -3.62
N GLN A 105 4.16 7.52 -2.90
CA GLN A 105 5.45 7.02 -2.39
C GLN A 105 5.28 5.81 -1.46
N ASP A 106 4.32 5.88 -0.54
CA ASP A 106 4.01 4.78 0.38
C ASP A 106 3.47 3.55 -0.38
N LEU A 107 2.66 3.74 -1.42
CA LEU A 107 2.20 2.64 -2.30
C LEU A 107 3.39 1.95 -2.99
N ILE A 108 4.31 2.71 -3.61
CA ILE A 108 5.50 2.15 -4.27
C ILE A 108 6.35 1.38 -3.26
N ARG A 109 6.59 1.98 -2.08
CA ARG A 109 7.35 1.36 -1.00
C ARG A 109 6.70 0.07 -0.50
N PHE A 110 5.38 0.07 -0.32
CA PHE A 110 4.63 -1.11 0.05
C PHE A 110 4.76 -2.22 -1.00
N CYS A 111 4.55 -1.90 -2.28
CA CYS A 111 4.73 -2.86 -3.37
C CYS A 111 6.13 -3.48 -3.37
N ARG A 112 7.18 -2.67 -3.14
CA ARG A 112 8.55 -3.17 -3.03
C ARG A 112 8.72 -4.14 -1.85
N TYR A 113 8.21 -3.79 -0.66
CA TYR A 113 8.26 -4.69 0.49
C TYR A 113 7.44 -5.96 0.29
N LEU A 114 6.33 -5.90 -0.44
CA LEU A 114 5.52 -7.05 -0.81
C LEU A 114 6.29 -8.02 -1.73
N ILE A 115 6.99 -7.50 -2.74
CA ILE A 115 7.87 -8.31 -3.58
C ILE A 115 8.99 -8.93 -2.75
N PHE A 116 9.63 -8.15 -1.87
CA PHE A 116 10.66 -8.65 -0.97
C PHE A 116 10.14 -9.76 -0.04
N ALA A 117 8.95 -9.59 0.53
CA ALA A 117 8.29 -10.60 1.34
C ALA A 117 8.02 -11.87 0.53
N THR A 118 7.60 -11.75 -0.74
CA THR A 118 7.39 -12.90 -1.63
C THR A 118 8.69 -13.68 -1.87
N ILE A 119 9.82 -12.97 -2.06
CA ILE A 119 11.14 -13.59 -2.17
C ILE A 119 11.44 -14.36 -0.88
N ILE A 120 11.32 -13.75 0.30
CA ILE A 120 11.59 -14.47 1.56
C ILE A 120 10.68 -15.70 1.71
N LEU A 121 9.38 -15.56 1.41
CA LEU A 121 8.41 -16.62 1.56
C LEU A 121 8.62 -17.77 0.57
N SER A 122 9.20 -17.54 -0.61
CA SER A 122 9.51 -18.62 -1.54
C SER A 122 10.54 -19.60 -0.94
N TRP A 123 11.52 -19.07 -0.18
CA TRP A 123 12.50 -19.90 0.52
C TRP A 123 11.86 -20.60 1.72
N VAL A 124 10.98 -19.91 2.46
CA VAL A 124 10.23 -20.53 3.58
C VAL A 124 9.41 -21.72 3.09
N VAL A 125 8.64 -21.57 2.00
CA VAL A 125 7.87 -22.67 1.42
C VAL A 125 8.79 -23.79 0.94
N MET A 126 9.93 -23.45 0.31
CA MET A 126 10.89 -24.44 -0.17
C MET A 126 11.43 -25.32 0.96
N PHE A 127 11.82 -24.73 2.09
CA PHE A 127 12.40 -25.49 3.22
C PHE A 127 11.37 -26.17 4.12
N THR A 128 10.21 -25.56 4.31
CA THR A 128 9.21 -26.07 5.26
C THR A 128 8.13 -26.93 4.63
N GLN A 129 7.96 -26.85 3.30
CA GLN A 129 6.84 -27.46 2.56
C GLN A 129 5.46 -27.07 3.11
N SER A 130 5.38 -25.99 3.91
CA SER A 130 4.15 -25.52 4.54
C SER A 130 3.57 -24.36 3.75
N ARG A 131 2.25 -24.43 3.51
CA ARG A 131 1.46 -23.32 2.97
C ARG A 131 0.52 -22.83 4.05
N SER A 132 0.65 -21.55 4.39
CA SER A 132 -0.18 -20.86 5.36
C SER A 132 -1.04 -19.82 4.65
N PRO A 133 -2.25 -19.50 5.14
CA PRO A 133 -3.12 -18.48 4.53
C PRO A 133 -2.44 -17.12 4.33
N TYR A 134 -1.48 -16.75 5.19
CA TYR A 134 -0.70 -15.52 5.05
C TYR A 134 0.21 -15.53 3.81
N ILE A 135 0.78 -16.69 3.49
CA ILE A 135 1.65 -16.87 2.32
C ILE A 135 0.83 -16.71 1.05
N GLU A 136 -0.35 -17.33 1.02
CA GLU A 136 -1.28 -17.22 -0.12
C GLU A 136 -1.68 -15.77 -0.38
N VAL A 137 -2.08 -15.02 0.66
CA VAL A 137 -2.43 -13.61 0.48
C VAL A 137 -1.27 -12.78 -0.05
N ILE A 138 -0.05 -12.98 0.45
CA ILE A 138 1.13 -12.24 -0.02
C ILE A 138 1.42 -12.57 -1.49
N GLN A 139 1.35 -13.84 -1.88
CA GLN A 139 1.56 -14.27 -3.27
C GLN A 139 0.47 -13.71 -4.20
N GLU A 140 -0.80 -13.78 -3.80
CA GLU A 140 -1.93 -13.22 -4.59
C GLU A 140 -1.84 -11.70 -4.72
N LEU A 141 -1.42 -10.99 -3.66
CA LEU A 141 -1.20 -9.54 -3.72
C LEU A 141 -0.02 -9.17 -4.63
N ALA A 142 1.03 -9.99 -4.67
CA ALA A 142 2.20 -9.74 -5.49
C ALA A 142 1.99 -10.10 -6.97
N GLU A 143 1.06 -11.00 -7.28
CA GLU A 143 0.85 -11.53 -8.63
C GLU A 143 0.64 -10.44 -9.70
N PRO A 144 -0.18 -9.38 -9.49
CA PRO A 144 -0.35 -8.33 -10.50
C PRO A 144 0.93 -7.53 -10.76
N LEU A 145 1.83 -7.45 -9.78
CA LEU A 145 3.13 -6.80 -9.91
C LEU A 145 4.14 -7.69 -10.64
N LEU A 146 4.06 -9.01 -10.45
CA LEU A 146 5.00 -9.98 -11.02
C LEU A 146 4.61 -10.46 -12.42
N ALA A 147 3.31 -10.60 -12.69
CA ALA A 147 2.78 -11.15 -13.95
C ALA A 147 3.28 -10.43 -15.22
N PRO A 148 3.41 -9.09 -15.26
CA PRO A 148 3.97 -8.40 -16.42
C PRO A 148 5.42 -8.81 -16.71
N PHE A 149 6.24 -8.96 -15.67
CA PHE A 149 7.65 -9.34 -15.82
C PHE A 149 7.83 -10.80 -16.21
N ARG A 150 6.95 -11.70 -15.72
CA ARG A 150 6.92 -13.10 -16.17
C ARG A 150 6.64 -13.25 -17.66
N ARG A 151 5.83 -12.35 -18.24
CA ARG A 151 5.54 -12.34 -19.69
C ARG A 151 6.70 -11.84 -20.53
N LEU A 152 7.59 -11.03 -19.96
CA LEU A 152 8.76 -10.47 -20.63
C LEU A 152 9.96 -11.41 -20.58
N LEU A 153 10.06 -12.23 -19.54
CA LEU A 153 11.18 -13.15 -19.37
C LEU A 153 10.95 -14.47 -20.10
N PRO A 154 12.02 -15.06 -20.69
CA PRO A 154 11.96 -16.42 -21.18
C PRO A 154 11.71 -17.39 -20.00
N ASN A 155 11.05 -18.51 -20.26
CA ASN A 155 10.76 -19.54 -19.25
C ASN A 155 12.08 -20.13 -18.70
N MET A 156 12.54 -19.64 -17.54
CA MET A 156 13.80 -20.06 -16.91
C MET A 156 13.70 -21.37 -16.10
N GLY A 157 12.77 -22.27 -16.46
CA GLY A 157 12.56 -23.51 -15.72
C GLY A 157 11.98 -23.27 -14.32
N MET A 158 12.70 -23.69 -13.27
CA MET A 158 12.21 -23.62 -11.87
C MET A 158 12.51 -22.31 -11.14
N ILE A 159 13.34 -21.42 -11.72
CA ILE A 159 13.76 -20.18 -11.06
C ILE A 159 12.95 -19.01 -11.63
N ASP A 160 12.06 -18.43 -10.82
CA ASP A 160 11.34 -17.21 -11.17
C ASP A 160 12.19 -15.98 -10.85
N LEU A 161 12.79 -15.36 -11.86
CA LEU A 161 13.54 -14.10 -11.72
C LEU A 161 12.65 -12.86 -11.78
N SER A 162 11.33 -13.01 -12.03
CA SER A 162 10.41 -11.89 -12.11
C SER A 162 10.40 -11.01 -10.84
N PRO A 163 10.56 -11.54 -9.61
CA PRO A 163 10.62 -10.71 -8.40
C PRO A 163 11.80 -9.75 -8.37
N ILE A 164 12.97 -10.18 -8.86
CA ILE A 164 14.17 -9.34 -8.87
C ILE A 164 13.99 -8.16 -9.84
N ILE A 165 13.44 -8.43 -11.03
CA ILE A 165 13.21 -7.39 -12.04
C ILE A 165 12.09 -6.44 -11.59
N ALA A 166 11.01 -6.98 -11.03
CA ALA A 166 9.92 -6.16 -10.48
C ALA A 166 10.41 -5.25 -9.35
N PHE A 167 11.27 -5.77 -8.47
CA PHE A 167 11.88 -5.00 -7.40
C PHE A 167 12.74 -3.86 -7.95
N LEU A 168 13.60 -4.14 -8.95
CA LEU A 168 14.43 -3.12 -9.59
C LEU A 168 13.59 -2.04 -10.27
N ALA A 169 12.54 -2.41 -10.99
CA ALA A 169 11.63 -1.47 -11.63
C ALA A 169 10.93 -0.55 -10.61
N LEU A 170 10.44 -1.12 -9.49
CA LEU A 170 9.84 -0.36 -8.40
C LEU A 170 10.85 0.53 -7.67
N TYR A 171 12.11 0.10 -7.56
CA TYR A 171 13.19 0.91 -6.98
C TYR A 171 13.49 2.15 -7.84
N ILE A 172 13.60 1.96 -9.16
CA ILE A 172 13.76 3.08 -10.11
C ILE A 172 12.53 4.00 -10.03
N ALA A 173 11.32 3.44 -9.97
CA ALA A 173 10.10 4.23 -9.83
C ALA A 173 10.08 5.07 -8.53
N GLU A 174 10.59 4.54 -7.40
CA GLU A 174 10.72 5.31 -6.16
C GLU A 174 11.71 6.47 -6.31
N ILE A 175 12.87 6.24 -6.95
CA ILE A 175 13.86 7.30 -7.21
C ILE A 175 13.23 8.41 -8.05
N LEU A 176 12.59 8.06 -9.17
CA LEU A 176 11.93 9.02 -10.05
C LEU A 176 10.82 9.79 -9.31
N MET A 177 9.99 9.07 -8.53
CA MET A 177 8.92 9.69 -7.76
C MET A 177 9.47 10.65 -6.70
N ASN A 178 10.61 10.35 -6.08
CA ASN A 178 11.26 11.24 -5.12
C ASN A 178 11.78 12.53 -5.78
N GLU A 179 12.33 12.45 -6.99
CA GLU A 179 12.74 13.64 -7.73
C GLU A 179 11.53 14.49 -8.15
N VAL A 180 10.47 13.86 -8.66
CA VAL A 180 9.20 14.54 -8.99
C VAL A 180 8.61 15.21 -7.74
N ALA A 181 8.59 14.51 -6.60
CA ALA A 181 8.12 15.03 -5.33
C ALA A 181 8.88 16.29 -4.90
N LYS A 182 10.21 16.29 -5.00
CA LYS A 182 11.02 17.48 -4.68
C LYS A 182 10.62 18.66 -5.54
N ILE A 183 10.60 18.48 -6.88
CA ILE A 183 10.24 19.55 -7.83
C ILE A 183 8.85 20.12 -7.52
N LEU A 184 7.86 19.25 -7.30
CA LEU A 184 6.49 19.67 -6.99
C LEU A 184 6.38 20.41 -5.66
N LEU A 185 7.09 19.95 -4.62
CA LEU A 185 6.97 20.51 -3.28
C LEU A 185 7.84 21.75 -3.05
N THR A 186 8.96 21.90 -3.76
CA THR A 186 9.80 23.11 -3.71
C THR A 186 9.37 24.19 -4.67
N GLY A 187 8.61 23.83 -5.71
CA GLY A 187 8.06 24.79 -6.69
C GLY A 187 6.81 25.53 -6.21
N LEU A 188 6.33 25.25 -4.99
CA LEU A 188 5.15 25.82 -4.34
C LEU A 188 5.54 26.52 -3.03
#